data_AF-A0A0D6MCF7-F1
#
_entry.id   AF-A0A0D6MCF7-F1
#
_cell.length_a   1.000
_cell.length_b   1.000
_cell.length_c   1.000
_cell.angle_alpha   90.00
_cell.angle_beta   90.00
_cell.angle_gamma   90.00
#
_symmetry.space_group_name_H-M   'P 1'
#
loop_
_entity.id
_entity.type
_entity.pdbx_description
1 polymer ?
#
loop_
_entity_poly.entity_id
_entity_poly.type
_entity_poly.pdbx_seq_one_letter_code
_entity_poly.pdbx_strand_id
1 'polypeptide(L)'
;MASTGSCSELLILRGVMAFDPNKNTWNHNFAEGIKGMEVKLDVLKSTKETQHYEEHKRFLTEFNEQIRTNECVMLLLMALVIFRPDRHNLRDKERVRAIQNTYYGVLRRVLECEYAANEALTVYEMLVRKLEELKHLKEGLVRIYYGFDSRQLDPLIKELFDMM
;
A
#
# COMPACT_ATOMS: atom_id res chain seq x y z
N MET A 1 15.16 -11.33 -2.48
CA MET A 1 14.69 -11.14 -1.08
C MET A 1 13.56 -10.12 -0.96
N ALA A 2 13.15 -9.46 -2.03
CA ALA A 2 11.77 -9.09 -2.30
C ALA A 2 11.63 -9.32 -3.81
N SER A 3 10.52 -9.83 -4.34
CA SER A 3 10.32 -9.63 -5.78
C SER A 3 8.87 -9.63 -6.22
N THR A 4 8.00 -10.45 -5.67
CA THR A 4 6.61 -10.49 -6.18
C THR A 4 5.57 -10.12 -5.12
N GLY A 5 5.51 -10.86 -4.02
CA GLY A 5 4.44 -10.67 -3.04
C GLY A 5 4.40 -9.32 -2.30
N SER A 6 5.56 -8.66 -2.09
CA SER A 6 5.62 -7.32 -1.47
C SER A 6 5.27 -6.20 -2.46
N CYS A 7 5.48 -6.44 -3.75
CA CYS A 7 5.33 -5.40 -4.77
C CYS A 7 3.89 -4.92 -4.89
N SER A 8 2.90 -5.82 -4.85
CA SER A 8 1.48 -5.43 -4.90
C SER A 8 1.08 -4.53 -3.72
N GLU A 9 1.53 -4.86 -2.51
CA GLU A 9 1.25 -4.06 -1.31
C GLU A 9 1.96 -2.71 -1.34
N LEU A 10 3.19 -2.67 -1.86
CA LEU A 10 3.91 -1.41 -2.09
C LEU A 10 3.23 -0.54 -3.15
N LEU A 11 2.68 -1.15 -4.21
CA LEU A 11 1.90 -0.43 -5.22
C LEU A 11 0.63 0.18 -4.62
N ILE A 12 -0.07 -0.53 -3.73
CA ILE A 12 -1.23 0.02 -3.01
C ILE A 12 -0.81 1.20 -2.13
N LEU A 13 0.28 1.08 -1.35
CA LEU A 13 0.79 2.19 -0.52
C LEU A 13 1.23 3.39 -1.37
N ARG A 14 1.85 3.16 -2.54
CA ARG A 14 2.16 4.22 -3.50
C ARG A 14 0.88 4.86 -4.07
N GLY A 15 -0.14 4.06 -4.31
CA GLY A 15 -1.48 4.52 -4.70
C GLY A 15 -2.09 5.44 -3.64
N VAL A 16 -1.96 5.12 -2.35
CA VAL A 16 -2.43 5.98 -1.24
C VAL A 16 -1.81 7.38 -1.32
N MET A 17 -0.49 7.47 -1.58
CA MET A 17 0.21 8.76 -1.70
C MET A 17 -0.26 9.58 -2.91
N ALA A 18 -0.62 8.92 -4.00
CA ALA A 18 -1.06 9.57 -5.24
C ALA A 18 -2.58 9.81 -5.31
N PHE A 19 -3.35 9.33 -4.33
CA PHE A 19 -4.81 9.39 -4.36
C PHE A 19 -5.35 10.77 -3.98
N ASP A 20 -6.35 11.26 -4.69
CA ASP A 20 -7.16 12.42 -4.35
C ASP A 20 -8.56 11.94 -3.95
N PRO A 21 -8.91 11.95 -2.65
CA PRO A 21 -10.21 11.48 -2.17
C PRO A 21 -11.37 12.38 -2.60
N ASN A 22 -11.12 13.66 -2.91
CA ASN A 22 -12.17 14.58 -3.34
C ASN A 22 -12.63 14.27 -4.76
N LYS A 23 -11.69 13.84 -5.62
CA LYS A 23 -11.96 13.50 -7.02
C LYS A 23 -12.16 11.99 -7.24
N ASN A 24 -11.82 11.16 -6.24
CA ASN A 24 -11.70 9.71 -6.38
C ASN A 24 -10.79 9.32 -7.55
N THR A 25 -9.66 10.01 -7.68
CA THR A 25 -8.68 9.79 -8.74
C THR A 25 -7.28 9.59 -8.18
N TRP A 26 -6.45 8.81 -8.86
CA TRP A 26 -5.01 8.83 -8.64
C TRP A 26 -4.39 9.85 -9.59
N ASN A 27 -3.62 10.77 -9.03
CA ASN A 27 -2.89 11.80 -9.76
C ASN A 27 -1.41 11.42 -9.79
N HIS A 28 -0.93 10.95 -10.94
CA HIS A 28 0.48 10.61 -11.10
C HIS A 28 1.22 11.75 -11.81
N ASN A 29 1.93 12.57 -11.04
CA ASN A 29 2.87 13.55 -11.58
C ASN A 29 4.22 12.85 -11.77
N PHE A 30 4.49 12.36 -12.98
CA PHE A 30 5.72 11.60 -13.28
C PHE A 30 7.01 12.45 -13.14
N ALA A 31 6.90 13.78 -13.24
CA ALA A 31 7.94 14.78 -12.97
C ALA A 31 7.31 16.20 -13.03
N GLU A 32 7.99 17.22 -12.49
CA GLU A 32 7.63 18.62 -12.75
C GLU A 32 7.59 18.89 -14.26
N GLY A 33 6.46 19.40 -14.77
CA GLY A 33 6.29 19.79 -16.17
C GLY A 33 5.67 18.72 -17.09
N ILE A 34 5.51 17.46 -16.65
CA ILE A 34 4.75 16.45 -17.39
C ILE A 34 3.32 16.46 -16.86
N LYS A 35 2.33 16.75 -17.72
CA LYS A 35 0.90 16.71 -17.37
C LYS A 35 0.60 15.34 -16.75
N GLY A 36 0.22 15.34 -15.49
CA GLY A 36 -0.01 14.11 -14.74
C GLY A 36 -1.09 13.24 -15.39
N MET A 37 -0.95 11.92 -15.24
CA MET A 37 -2.00 10.98 -15.62
C MET A 37 -3.01 10.91 -14.48
N GLU A 38 -4.25 11.32 -14.74
CA GLU A 38 -5.36 11.18 -13.80
C GLU A 38 -6.10 9.87 -14.10
N VAL A 39 -6.09 8.93 -13.16
CA VAL A 39 -6.79 7.65 -13.27
C VAL A 39 -7.95 7.64 -12.30
N LYS A 40 -9.18 7.51 -12.82
CA LYS A 40 -10.36 7.36 -11.96
C LYS A 40 -10.32 6.01 -11.26
N LEU A 41 -10.60 6.01 -9.95
CA LEU A 41 -10.72 4.78 -9.16
C LEU A 41 -11.75 3.80 -9.75
N ASP A 42 -12.75 4.34 -10.45
CA ASP A 42 -13.78 3.61 -11.19
C ASP A 42 -13.22 2.65 -12.25
N VAL A 43 -11.95 2.76 -12.65
CA VAL A 43 -11.29 1.74 -13.48
C VAL A 43 -11.31 0.36 -12.83
N LEU A 44 -11.35 0.30 -11.50
CA LEU A 44 -11.49 -0.95 -10.74
C LEU A 44 -12.93 -1.49 -10.68
N LYS A 45 -13.93 -0.78 -11.25
CA LYS A 45 -15.34 -1.24 -11.28
C LYS A 45 -15.61 -2.34 -12.31
N SER A 46 -14.59 -2.96 -12.91
CA SER A 46 -14.78 -4.04 -13.87
C SER A 46 -14.98 -5.40 -13.18
N THR A 47 -16.20 -5.91 -13.35
CA THR A 47 -16.65 -7.32 -13.23
C THR A 47 -16.80 -7.93 -11.83
N LYS A 48 -18.07 -8.24 -11.48
CA LYS A 48 -18.59 -9.19 -10.45
C LYS A 48 -18.10 -9.11 -8.99
N GLU A 49 -17.02 -8.39 -8.68
CA GLU A 49 -16.40 -8.35 -7.35
C GLU A 49 -16.46 -6.95 -6.71
N THR A 50 -17.65 -6.35 -6.68
CA THR A 50 -17.92 -5.02 -6.08
C THR A 50 -17.38 -4.88 -4.65
N GLN A 51 -17.33 -5.98 -3.90
CA GLN A 51 -16.79 -6.00 -2.54
C GLN A 51 -15.33 -5.56 -2.47
N HIS A 52 -14.45 -6.07 -3.35
CA HIS A 52 -13.04 -5.71 -3.32
C HIS A 52 -12.80 -4.28 -3.78
N TYR A 53 -13.61 -3.78 -4.72
CA TYR A 53 -13.60 -2.36 -5.08
C TYR A 53 -13.89 -1.46 -3.87
N GLU A 54 -14.96 -1.76 -3.11
CA GLU A 54 -15.33 -0.96 -1.94
C GLU A 54 -14.30 -1.09 -0.80
N GLU A 55 -13.71 -2.27 -0.60
CA GLU A 55 -12.61 -2.46 0.36
C GLU A 55 -11.38 -1.62 -0.02
N HIS A 56 -10.99 -1.62 -1.30
CA HIS A 56 -9.88 -0.79 -1.81
C HIS A 56 -10.17 0.70 -1.67
N LYS A 57 -11.37 1.13 -2.07
CA LYS A 57 -11.80 2.53 -1.93
C LYS A 57 -11.76 2.98 -0.47
N ARG A 58 -12.36 2.20 0.42
CA ARG A 58 -12.38 2.47 1.86
C ARG A 58 -10.95 2.60 2.40
N PHE A 59 -10.08 1.67 2.05
CA PHE A 59 -8.67 1.72 2.48
C PHE A 59 -7.98 3.01 2.06
N LEU A 60 -8.12 3.43 0.80
CA LEU A 60 -7.51 4.67 0.28
C LEU A 60 -8.04 5.93 1.00
N THR A 61 -9.34 5.97 1.30
CA THR A 61 -9.99 7.15 1.91
C THR A 61 -9.74 7.31 3.41
N GLU A 62 -9.38 6.23 4.12
CA GLU A 62 -9.19 6.27 5.56
C GLU A 62 -7.83 6.87 5.98
N PHE A 63 -6.88 7.00 5.05
CA PHE A 63 -5.67 7.78 5.31
C PHE A 63 -5.98 9.28 5.21
N ASN A 64 -5.82 10.00 6.31
CA ASN A 64 -5.94 11.46 6.30
C ASN A 64 -4.81 12.11 5.47
N GLU A 65 -5.01 13.36 5.04
CA GLU A 65 -4.03 14.07 4.19
C GLU A 65 -2.65 14.20 4.83
N GLN A 66 -2.60 14.42 6.14
CA GLN A 66 -1.35 14.57 6.89
C GLN A 66 -0.47 13.31 6.79
N ILE A 67 -1.06 12.12 6.87
CA ILE A 67 -0.33 10.86 6.75
C ILE A 67 0.02 10.59 5.27
N ARG A 68 -0.91 10.80 4.34
CA ARG A 68 -0.69 10.51 2.91
C ARG A 68 0.43 11.35 2.29
N THR A 69 0.59 12.59 2.78
CA THR A 69 1.63 13.52 2.30
C THR A 69 2.92 13.45 3.13
N ASN A 70 2.90 12.78 4.29
CA ASN A 70 4.12 12.54 5.07
C ASN A 70 4.95 11.39 4.46
N GLU A 71 5.91 11.77 3.62
CA GLU A 71 6.81 10.83 2.96
C GLU A 71 7.58 9.94 3.94
N CYS A 72 8.01 10.47 5.08
CA CYS A 72 8.76 9.71 6.08
C CYS A 72 7.93 8.56 6.63
N VAL A 73 6.69 8.85 7.06
CA VAL A 73 5.75 7.84 7.56
C VAL A 73 5.45 6.81 6.47
N MET A 74 5.14 7.24 5.24
CA MET A 74 4.83 6.32 4.15
C MET A 74 6.00 5.41 3.77
N LEU A 75 7.23 5.92 3.75
CA LEU A 75 8.44 5.12 3.50
C LEU A 75 8.69 4.10 4.62
N LEU A 76 8.41 4.45 5.88
CA LEU A 76 8.49 3.51 7.01
C LEU A 76 7.45 2.40 6.89
N LEU A 77 6.21 2.71 6.47
CA LEU A 77 5.21 1.69 6.18
C LEU A 77 5.67 0.75 5.05
N MET A 78 6.26 1.29 3.99
CA MET A 78 6.83 0.47 2.90
C MET A 78 7.95 -0.44 3.41
N ALA A 79 8.85 0.06 4.26
CA ALA A 79 9.89 -0.74 4.88
C ALA A 79 9.30 -1.88 5.74
N LEU A 80 8.25 -1.61 6.52
CA LEU A 80 7.55 -2.62 7.33
C LEU A 80 6.91 -3.73 6.47
N VAL A 81 6.41 -3.39 5.28
CA VAL A 81 5.87 -4.36 4.30
C VAL A 81 6.98 -5.19 3.65
N ILE A 82 8.13 -4.58 3.36
CA ILE A 82 9.29 -5.26 2.78
C ILE A 82 9.86 -6.28 3.77
N PHE A 83 10.07 -5.88 5.02
CA PHE A 83 10.68 -6.70 6.07
C PHE A 83 9.65 -7.53 6.85
N ARG A 84 8.66 -8.13 6.18
CA ARG A 84 7.67 -8.96 6.85
C ARG A 84 8.19 -10.42 7.02
N PRO A 85 8.24 -10.97 8.24
CA PRO A 85 8.84 -12.29 8.50
C PRO A 85 7.93 -13.48 8.11
N ASP A 86 6.65 -13.22 7.83
CA ASP A 86 5.65 -14.20 7.40
C ASP A 86 5.74 -14.55 5.91
N ARG A 87 6.64 -13.90 5.15
CA ARG A 87 6.85 -14.20 3.73
C ARG A 87 7.35 -15.62 3.52
N HIS A 88 6.85 -16.25 2.47
CA HIS A 88 7.29 -17.56 2.00
C HIS A 88 8.78 -17.52 1.61
N ASN A 89 9.48 -18.65 1.77
CA ASN A 89 10.86 -18.85 1.32
C ASN A 89 11.94 -17.95 1.95
N LEU A 90 11.66 -17.35 3.12
CA LEU A 90 12.68 -16.64 3.89
C LEU A 90 13.65 -17.61 4.56
N ARG A 91 14.95 -17.44 4.28
CA ARG A 91 16.04 -18.23 4.90
C ARG A 91 16.24 -17.89 6.38
N ASP A 92 16.10 -16.61 6.74
CA ASP A 92 16.37 -16.10 8.09
C ASP A 92 15.22 -15.20 8.57
N LYS A 93 14.15 -15.83 9.08
CA LYS A 93 12.95 -15.13 9.54
C LYS A 93 13.19 -14.27 10.78
N GLU A 94 14.08 -14.71 11.68
CA GLU A 94 14.37 -13.99 12.92
C GLU A 94 15.10 -12.68 12.65
N ARG A 95 16.08 -12.68 11.73
CA ARG A 95 16.74 -11.43 11.32
C ARG A 95 15.77 -10.47 10.65
N VAL A 96 14.88 -10.96 9.78
CA VAL A 96 13.85 -10.13 9.15
C VAL A 96 12.91 -9.52 10.20
N ARG A 97 12.46 -10.32 11.19
CA ARG A 97 11.65 -9.83 12.31
C ARG A 97 12.38 -8.77 13.13
N ALA A 98 13.67 -8.96 13.43
CA ALA A 98 14.46 -7.97 14.18
C ALA A 98 14.57 -6.63 13.44
N ILE A 99 14.76 -6.66 12.12
CA ILE A 99 14.75 -5.47 11.27
C ILE A 99 13.37 -4.81 11.29
N GLN A 100 12.30 -5.59 11.14
CA GLN A 100 10.92 -5.07 11.18
C GLN A 100 10.61 -4.37 12.50
N ASN A 101 10.98 -4.97 13.63
CA ASN A 101 10.82 -4.38 14.96
C ASN A 101 11.57 -3.05 15.10
N THR A 102 12.73 -2.93 14.46
CA THR A 102 13.47 -1.67 14.40
C THR A 102 12.66 -0.59 13.69
N TYR A 103 12.07 -0.90 12.54
CA TYR A 103 11.22 0.04 11.80
C TYR A 103 9.92 0.39 12.55
N TYR A 104 9.31 -0.55 13.29
CA TYR A 104 8.17 -0.25 14.16
C TYR A 104 8.57 0.75 15.25
N GLY A 105 9.75 0.57 15.85
CA GLY A 105 10.30 1.51 16.83
C GLY A 105 10.55 2.90 16.24
N VAL A 106 11.13 2.98 15.04
CA VAL A 106 11.37 4.25 14.35
C VAL A 106 10.05 4.95 14.02
N LEU A 107 9.07 4.23 13.46
CA LEU A 107 7.74 4.77 13.16
C LEU A 107 7.09 5.38 14.41
N ARG A 108 7.10 4.64 15.52
CA ARG A 108 6.56 5.14 16.78
C ARG A 108 7.23 6.45 17.21
N ARG A 109 8.57 6.52 17.15
CA ARG A 109 9.32 7.72 17.56
C ARG A 109 9.05 8.91 16.64
N VAL A 110 8.94 8.68 15.33
CA VAL A 110 8.58 9.74 14.36
C VAL A 110 7.21 10.31 14.70
N LEU A 111 6.21 9.46 14.95
CA LEU A 111 4.87 9.92 15.32
C LEU A 111 4.85 10.65 16.67
N GLU A 112 5.63 10.20 17.66
CA GLU A 112 5.78 10.90 18.94
C GLU A 112 6.43 12.29 18.79
N CYS A 113 7.20 12.53 17.73
CA CYS A 113 7.78 13.85 17.44
C CYS A 113 6.83 14.78 16.67
N GLU A 114 5.89 14.22 15.90
CA GLU A 114 5.01 14.99 15.02
C GLU A 114 3.61 15.26 15.62
N TYR A 115 3.16 14.42 16.56
CA TYR A 115 1.82 14.48 17.13
C TYR A 115 1.86 14.58 18.67
N ALA A 116 0.78 15.09 19.28
CA ALA A 116 0.64 15.05 20.73
C ALA A 116 0.60 13.60 21.24
N ALA A 117 1.04 13.35 22.49
CA ALA A 117 1.29 11.98 22.98
C ALA A 117 0.08 11.02 22.86
N ASN A 118 -1.14 11.50 23.09
CA ASN A 118 -2.38 10.72 22.95
C ASN A 118 -2.75 10.45 21.49
N GLU A 119 -2.49 11.42 20.61
CA GLU A 119 -2.75 11.32 19.19
C GLU A 119 -1.72 10.41 18.49
N ALA A 120 -0.44 10.53 18.86
CA ALA A 120 0.65 9.71 18.32
C ALA A 120 0.39 8.21 18.47
N LEU A 121 -0.08 7.79 19.66
CA LEU A 121 -0.42 6.39 19.93
C LEU A 121 -1.61 5.94 19.06
N THR A 122 -2.65 6.77 18.97
CA THR A 122 -3.85 6.48 18.18
C THR A 122 -3.50 6.32 16.69
N VAL A 123 -2.68 7.22 16.15
CA VAL A 123 -2.19 7.17 14.77
C VAL A 123 -1.32 5.93 14.56
N TYR A 124 -0.42 5.61 15.48
CA TYR A 124 0.42 4.42 15.40
C TYR A 124 -0.42 3.14 15.33
N GLU A 125 -1.40 2.97 16.23
CA GLU A 125 -2.29 1.80 16.24
C GLU A 125 -3.11 1.69 14.97
N MET A 126 -3.62 2.81 14.46
CA MET A 126 -4.34 2.86 13.19
C MET A 126 -3.45 2.41 12.02
N LEU A 127 -2.21 2.90 11.93
CA LEU A 127 -1.27 2.52 10.87
C LEU A 127 -0.89 1.03 10.96
N VAL A 128 -0.73 0.49 12.17
CA VAL A 128 -0.49 -0.95 12.36
C VAL A 128 -1.68 -1.77 11.87
N ARG A 129 -2.92 -1.36 12.17
CA ARG A 129 -4.12 -2.02 11.64
C ARG A 129 -4.18 -1.95 10.11
N LYS A 130 -3.80 -0.81 9.52
CA LYS A 130 -3.71 -0.66 8.05
C LYS A 130 -2.70 -1.61 7.42
N LEU A 131 -1.58 -1.88 8.06
CA LEU A 131 -0.61 -2.86 7.57
C LEU A 131 -1.14 -4.29 7.57
N GLU A 132 -2.07 -4.63 8.48
CA GLU A 132 -2.76 -5.91 8.50
C GLU A 132 -3.87 -5.97 7.43
N GLU A 133 -4.69 -4.92 7.30
CA GLU A 133 -5.70 -4.81 6.23
C GLU A 133 -5.07 -4.95 4.83
N LEU A 134 -3.87 -4.38 4.64
CA LEU A 134 -3.12 -4.42 3.39
C LEU A 134 -2.84 -5.86 2.91
N LYS A 135 -2.70 -6.83 3.84
CA LYS A 135 -2.50 -8.24 3.51
C LYS A 135 -3.70 -8.81 2.77
N HIS A 136 -4.92 -8.46 3.20
CA HIS A 136 -6.17 -8.91 2.59
C HIS A 136 -6.46 -8.16 1.29
N LEU A 137 -6.16 -6.86 1.24
CA LEU A 137 -6.35 -6.04 0.04
C LEU A 137 -5.51 -6.50 -1.14
N LYS A 138 -4.31 -7.05 -0.89
CA LYS A 138 -3.51 -7.69 -1.94
C LYS A 138 -4.32 -8.75 -2.69
N GLU A 139 -5.00 -9.64 -1.98
CA GLU A 139 -5.73 -10.76 -2.58
C GLU A 139 -6.88 -10.26 -3.45
N GLY A 140 -7.62 -9.24 -2.98
CA GLY A 140 -8.68 -8.59 -3.76
C GLY A 140 -8.15 -7.89 -5.00
N LEU A 141 -6.97 -7.24 -4.92
CA LEU A 141 -6.37 -6.55 -6.05
C LEU A 141 -5.99 -7.54 -7.17
N VAL A 142 -5.38 -8.66 -6.81
CA VAL A 142 -5.07 -9.76 -7.73
C VAL A 142 -6.33 -10.24 -8.45
N ARG A 143 -7.45 -10.43 -7.75
CA ARG A 143 -8.72 -10.86 -8.37
C ARG A 143 -9.33 -9.82 -9.31
N ILE A 144 -9.29 -8.53 -8.93
CA ILE A 144 -9.71 -7.44 -9.83
C ILE A 144 -8.86 -7.46 -11.11
N TYR A 145 -7.54 -7.65 -10.99
CA TYR A 145 -6.64 -7.76 -12.16
C TYR A 145 -6.87 -9.03 -12.99
N TYR A 146 -7.20 -10.17 -12.39
CA TYR A 146 -7.60 -11.37 -13.14
C TYR A 146 -8.92 -11.19 -13.91
N GLY A 147 -9.80 -10.30 -13.44
CA GLY A 147 -11.00 -9.88 -14.17
C GLY A 147 -10.71 -9.05 -15.43
N PHE A 148 -9.51 -8.48 -15.55
CA PHE A 148 -9.02 -7.89 -16.80
C PHE A 148 -8.51 -8.97 -17.76
N ASP A 149 -8.64 -8.72 -19.07
CA ASP A 149 -8.10 -9.61 -20.10
C ASP A 149 -6.57 -9.71 -19.92
N SER A 150 -6.12 -10.81 -19.30
CA SER A 150 -4.71 -11.08 -19.01
C SER A 150 -3.81 -11.02 -20.25
N ARG A 151 -4.36 -11.12 -21.46
CA ARG A 151 -3.60 -10.96 -22.72
C ARG A 151 -3.17 -9.51 -22.98
N GLN A 152 -3.85 -8.54 -22.37
CA GLN A 152 -3.58 -7.11 -22.50
C GLN A 152 -2.66 -6.57 -21.40
N LEU A 153 -2.37 -7.40 -20.38
CA LEU A 153 -1.51 -7.02 -19.26
C LEU A 153 -0.03 -7.23 -19.60
N ASP A 154 0.78 -6.23 -19.27
CA ASP A 154 2.22 -6.27 -19.40
C ASP A 154 2.81 -7.45 -18.58
N PRO A 155 3.79 -8.21 -19.12
CA PRO A 155 4.45 -9.30 -18.41
C PRO A 155 4.98 -8.94 -17.02
N LEU A 156 5.48 -7.71 -16.83
CA LEU A 156 5.94 -7.22 -15.54
C LEU A 156 4.80 -7.11 -14.54
N ILE A 157 3.62 -6.66 -14.97
CA ILE A 157 2.43 -6.57 -14.11
C ILE A 157 1.99 -7.97 -13.68
N LYS A 158 2.05 -8.97 -14.57
CA LYS A 158 1.76 -10.35 -14.20
C LYS A 158 2.72 -10.87 -13.14
N GLU A 159 4.00 -10.58 -13.27
CA GLU A 159 5.01 -10.96 -12.27
C GLU A 159 4.82 -10.25 -10.92
N LEU A 160 4.50 -8.95 -10.94
CA LEU A 160 4.28 -8.14 -9.73
C LEU A 160 3.07 -8.57 -8.89
N PHE A 161 2.10 -9.27 -9.50
CA PHE A 161 0.90 -9.77 -8.85
C PHE A 161 0.89 -11.30 -8.68
N ASP A 162 2.02 -11.98 -8.90
CA ASP A 162 2.11 -13.45 -8.85
C ASP A 162 1.09 -14.15 -9.80
N MET A 163 0.78 -13.55 -10.96
CA MET A 163 -0.23 -14.04 -11.91
C MET A 163 0.32 -14.96 -13.02
N MET A 164 1.23 -15.87 -12.67
CA MET A 164 1.78 -16.89 -13.59
C MET A 164 1.03 -18.22 -13.50
#